data_AF-A0A433NNF8-F1
#
_entry.id   AF-A0A433NNF8-F1
#
_cell.length_a   1.000
_cell.length_b   1.000
_cell.length_c   1.000
_cell.angle_alpha   90.00
_cell.angle_beta   90.00
_cell.angle_gamma   90.00
#
_symmetry.space_group_name_H-M   'P 1'
#
loop_
_entity.id
_entity.type
_entity.pdbx_description
1 polymer ?
#
loop_
_entity_poly.entity_id
_entity_poly.type
_entity_poly.pdbx_seq_one_letter_code
_entity_poly.pdbx_strand_id
1 'polypeptide(L)'
;MTIHLHSFIGIGKCYIQVENQAHHITGILRKITNYSHNKYKKPLLEVADSAYFECEEEGTITYYEAKGSDAATSGIWTYLIYDCKENEEKVFRDLSIDTSTKSLQELLAGQSLVQNTTDIYEYLKYQLYESEYLDVRLPRDWDTPQGKEIANLLLEEFKALNSLSLFAEDAGKKYTRIVINKFIQIGWEVLENGGTSKDFECCQHDILKKIKIDDIANLIIAYNDYRLWQAALPSKSKAVEYAFHAALNLLCRIQE
;
A
#
# COMPACT_ATOMS: atom_id res chain seq x y z
N MET A 1 -33.20 -3.73 10.30
CA MET A 1 -33.80 -2.72 9.42
C MET A 1 -32.80 -2.41 8.32
N THR A 2 -33.20 -2.52 7.06
CA THR A 2 -32.27 -2.34 5.95
C THR A 2 -31.82 -0.88 5.83
N ILE A 3 -30.52 -0.62 5.86
CA ILE A 3 -29.95 0.70 5.57
C ILE A 3 -29.86 0.87 4.06
N HIS A 4 -30.40 1.99 3.58
CA HIS A 4 -30.12 2.51 2.24
C HIS A 4 -29.13 3.67 2.39
N LEU A 5 -27.88 3.46 1.97
CA LEU A 5 -26.82 4.46 2.03
C LEU A 5 -26.18 4.56 0.65
N HIS A 6 -26.28 5.74 0.02
CA HIS A 6 -25.87 5.93 -1.38
C HIS A 6 -26.60 4.92 -2.28
N SER A 7 -25.90 4.25 -3.18
CA SER A 7 -26.43 3.16 -4.01
C SER A 7 -26.49 1.79 -3.32
N PHE A 8 -26.19 1.69 -2.01
CA PHE A 8 -26.03 0.42 -1.30
C PHE A 8 -27.16 0.11 -0.32
N ILE A 9 -27.41 -1.19 -0.17
CA ILE A 9 -28.40 -1.78 0.73
C ILE A 9 -27.65 -2.67 1.73
N GLY A 10 -27.61 -2.29 3.01
CA GLY A 10 -26.93 -3.00 4.08
C GLY A 10 -27.88 -3.58 5.12
N ILE A 11 -27.64 -4.82 5.56
CA ILE A 11 -28.35 -5.49 6.66
C ILE A 11 -27.31 -5.93 7.69
N GLY A 12 -27.58 -5.71 8.98
CA GLY A 12 -26.65 -6.07 10.06
C GLY A 12 -25.32 -5.31 10.04
N LYS A 13 -25.29 -4.13 9.41
CA LYS A 13 -24.10 -3.27 9.33
C LYS A 13 -24.37 -1.89 9.91
N CYS A 14 -23.37 -1.32 10.56
CA CYS A 14 -23.34 0.07 10.96
C CYS A 14 -22.20 0.81 10.26
N TYR A 15 -22.42 2.11 10.03
CA TYR A 15 -21.52 2.97 9.27
C TYR A 15 -21.17 4.19 10.09
N ILE A 16 -19.88 4.48 10.26
CA ILE A 16 -19.40 5.74 10.86
C ILE A 16 -18.64 6.51 9.80
N GLN A 17 -19.08 7.72 9.50
CA GLN A 17 -18.40 8.59 8.55
C GLN A 17 -17.03 9.00 9.11
N VAL A 18 -16.00 8.88 8.28
CA VAL A 18 -14.62 9.24 8.61
C VAL A 18 -14.05 10.15 7.52
N GLU A 19 -12.96 10.85 7.85
CA GLU A 19 -12.30 11.74 6.90
C GLU A 19 -11.77 10.96 5.69
N ASN A 20 -11.94 11.55 4.51
CA ASN A 20 -11.41 11.01 3.28
C ASN A 20 -9.86 11.11 3.32
N GLN A 21 -9.17 9.98 3.21
CA GLN A 21 -7.72 9.91 3.09
C GLN A 21 -7.34 9.88 1.60
N ALA A 22 -6.08 10.18 1.28
CA ALA A 22 -5.68 10.27 -0.12
C ALA A 22 -5.89 8.95 -0.88
N HIS A 23 -5.62 7.80 -0.26
CA HIS A 23 -5.87 6.48 -0.87
C HIS A 23 -7.34 6.17 -1.13
N HIS A 24 -8.25 6.71 -0.31
CA HIS A 24 -9.69 6.65 -0.59
C HIS A 24 -10.03 7.33 -1.91
N ILE A 25 -9.43 8.51 -2.17
CA ILE A 25 -9.66 9.28 -3.39
C ILE A 25 -8.99 8.60 -4.60
N THR A 26 -7.75 8.12 -4.47
CA THR A 26 -7.06 7.41 -5.56
C THR A 26 -7.73 6.07 -5.87
N GLY A 27 -8.29 5.39 -4.88
CA GLY A 27 -9.09 4.18 -5.03
C GLY A 27 -10.35 4.43 -5.84
N ILE A 28 -11.08 5.52 -5.54
CA ILE A 28 -12.23 5.97 -6.34
C ILE A 28 -11.81 6.30 -7.77
N LEU A 29 -10.74 7.06 -7.97
CA LEU A 29 -10.24 7.39 -9.31
C LEU A 29 -9.97 6.13 -10.13
N ARG A 30 -9.27 5.15 -9.56
CA ARG A 30 -8.97 3.86 -10.20
C ARG A 30 -10.26 3.14 -10.61
N LYS A 31 -11.29 3.16 -9.76
CA LYS A 31 -12.61 2.57 -10.10
C LYS A 31 -13.25 3.29 -11.28
N ILE A 32 -13.29 4.63 -11.27
CA ILE A 32 -13.87 5.42 -12.36
C ILE A 32 -13.10 5.19 -13.68
N THR A 33 -11.77 5.17 -13.65
CA THR A 33 -10.93 4.91 -14.83
C THR A 33 -11.15 3.49 -15.39
N ASN A 34 -11.25 2.49 -14.51
CA ASN A 34 -11.54 1.12 -14.93
C ASN A 34 -12.94 0.97 -15.56
N TYR A 35 -13.93 1.73 -15.08
CA TYR A 35 -15.26 1.79 -15.68
C TYR A 35 -15.23 2.47 -17.06
N SER A 36 -14.47 3.56 -17.22
CA SER A 36 -14.40 4.32 -18.47
C SER A 36 -13.63 3.59 -19.58
N HIS A 37 -12.60 2.81 -19.25
CA HIS A 37 -11.90 1.97 -20.23
C HIS A 37 -12.81 0.93 -20.91
N ASN A 38 -13.90 0.52 -20.26
CA ASN A 38 -14.86 -0.42 -20.83
C ASN A 38 -16.00 0.23 -21.64
N LYS A 39 -16.25 1.54 -21.49
CA LYS A 39 -17.41 2.21 -22.11
C LYS A 39 -17.11 3.67 -22.49
N TYR A 40 -16.60 3.86 -23.71
CA TYR A 40 -16.66 5.10 -24.53
C TYR A 40 -15.77 6.31 -24.17
N LYS A 41 -15.46 7.08 -25.24
CA LYS A 41 -14.73 8.37 -25.31
C LYS A 41 -15.48 9.56 -24.69
N LYS A 42 -15.97 9.44 -23.45
CA LYS A 42 -16.55 10.57 -22.71
C LYS A 42 -15.57 11.10 -21.66
N PRO A 43 -15.68 12.37 -21.23
CA PRO A 43 -14.92 12.88 -20.08
C PRO A 43 -15.15 11.99 -18.87
N LEU A 44 -14.09 11.61 -18.14
CA LEU A 44 -14.10 10.56 -17.11
C LEU A 44 -15.21 10.72 -16.04
N LEU A 45 -15.54 11.97 -15.69
CA LEU A 45 -16.56 12.34 -14.70
C LEU A 45 -18.01 12.18 -15.21
N GLU A 46 -18.23 12.11 -16.52
CA GLU A 46 -19.55 11.90 -17.12
C GLU A 46 -19.88 10.41 -17.36
N VAL A 47 -18.94 9.51 -17.04
CA VAL A 47 -19.07 8.07 -17.31
C VAL A 47 -19.55 7.27 -16.09
N ALA A 48 -19.29 7.76 -14.89
CA ALA A 48 -19.69 7.10 -13.65
C ALA A 48 -20.61 8.01 -12.82
N ASP A 49 -21.91 7.73 -12.81
CA ASP A 49 -22.89 8.42 -11.95
C ASP A 49 -22.64 8.14 -10.46
N SER A 50 -22.02 7.00 -10.16
CA SER A 50 -21.47 6.68 -8.84
C SER A 50 -20.30 5.69 -8.95
N ALA A 51 -19.44 5.67 -7.94
CA ALA A 51 -18.37 4.71 -7.79
C ALA A 51 -18.14 4.40 -6.30
N TYR A 52 -17.59 3.22 -6.00
CA TYR A 52 -17.22 2.87 -4.64
C TYR A 52 -15.88 2.14 -4.61
N PHE A 53 -15.15 2.32 -3.51
CA PHE A 53 -13.86 1.71 -3.24
C PHE A 53 -13.86 1.13 -1.83
N GLU A 54 -13.47 -0.13 -1.68
CA GLU A 54 -13.36 -0.81 -0.40
C GLU A 54 -11.87 -0.97 -0.04
N CYS A 55 -11.51 -0.56 1.18
CA CYS A 55 -10.19 -0.78 1.75
C CYS A 55 -10.34 -1.79 2.89
N GLU A 56 -10.10 -3.07 2.59
CA GLU A 56 -10.24 -4.17 3.57
C GLU A 56 -9.33 -3.99 4.79
N GLU A 57 -8.12 -3.46 4.60
CA GLU A 57 -7.14 -3.27 5.68
C GLU A 57 -7.63 -2.28 6.74
N GLU A 58 -8.40 -1.26 6.33
CA GLU A 58 -8.96 -0.25 7.23
C GLU A 58 -10.43 -0.54 7.59
N GLY A 59 -11.05 -1.54 6.95
CA GLY A 59 -12.48 -1.81 7.08
C GLY A 59 -13.35 -0.66 6.58
N THR A 60 -12.84 0.13 5.63
CA THR A 60 -13.52 1.34 5.14
C THR A 60 -14.11 1.12 3.74
N ILE A 61 -15.21 1.83 3.47
CA ILE A 61 -15.77 1.98 2.14
C ILE A 61 -15.90 3.47 1.81
N THR A 62 -15.42 3.84 0.63
CA THR A 62 -15.54 5.19 0.09
C THR A 62 -16.54 5.18 -1.05
N TYR A 63 -17.44 6.16 -1.08
CA TYR A 63 -18.43 6.36 -2.11
C TYR A 63 -18.19 7.68 -2.81
N TYR A 64 -18.36 7.69 -4.12
CA TYR A 64 -18.47 8.87 -4.96
C TYR A 64 -19.85 8.86 -5.63
N GLU A 65 -20.56 9.98 -5.58
CA GLU A 65 -21.77 10.20 -6.36
C GLU A 65 -21.64 11.48 -7.19
N ALA A 66 -21.87 11.33 -8.50
CA ALA A 66 -22.00 12.45 -9.40
C ALA A 66 -23.36 13.13 -9.20
N LYS A 67 -23.49 14.35 -9.68
CA LYS A 67 -24.67 15.19 -9.48
C LYS A 67 -25.87 14.63 -10.28
N GLY A 68 -26.62 13.68 -9.73
CA GLY A 68 -27.81 13.12 -10.39
C GLY A 68 -28.52 11.95 -9.67
N SER A 69 -29.45 12.26 -8.77
CA SER A 69 -30.86 11.80 -8.87
C SER A 69 -31.77 12.49 -7.84
N ASP A 70 -31.24 12.94 -6.69
CA ASP A 70 -32.00 13.74 -5.71
C ASP A 70 -31.09 14.76 -5.00
N ALA A 71 -31.04 15.98 -5.55
CA ALA A 71 -30.73 17.27 -4.89
C ALA A 71 -29.56 17.43 -3.88
N ALA A 72 -28.64 16.48 -3.73
CA ALA A 72 -27.39 16.68 -2.99
C ALA A 72 -26.22 16.95 -3.96
N THR A 73 -25.35 17.86 -3.59
CA THR A 73 -24.10 18.17 -4.30
C THR A 73 -23.28 16.90 -4.53
N SER A 74 -22.59 16.80 -5.68
CA SER A 74 -21.61 15.73 -5.92
C SER A 74 -20.64 15.65 -4.75
N GLY A 75 -20.33 14.44 -4.28
CA GLY A 75 -19.53 14.29 -3.08
C GLY A 75 -18.82 12.97 -2.97
N ILE A 76 -17.91 12.92 -1.99
CA ILE A 76 -17.17 11.73 -1.61
C ILE A 76 -17.35 11.49 -0.11
N TRP A 77 -17.77 10.29 0.25
CA TRP A 77 -18.01 9.90 1.63
C TRP A 77 -17.29 8.60 1.95
N THR A 78 -16.45 8.61 2.98
CA THR A 78 -15.84 7.39 3.52
C THR A 78 -16.53 6.98 4.81
N TYR A 79 -16.79 5.69 4.97
CA TYR A 79 -17.35 5.10 6.17
C TYR A 79 -16.53 3.92 6.65
N LEU A 80 -16.28 3.87 7.96
CA LEU A 80 -15.87 2.65 8.65
C LEU A 80 -17.09 1.74 8.83
N ILE A 81 -16.96 0.47 8.46
CA ILE A 81 -18.05 -0.53 8.53
C ILE A 81 -17.81 -1.50 9.69
N TYR A 82 -18.84 -1.76 10.50
CA TYR A 82 -18.81 -2.82 11.51
C TYR A 82 -20.12 -3.61 11.55
N ASP A 83 -20.01 -4.84 12.01
CA ASP A 83 -21.14 -5.73 12.19
C ASP A 83 -21.98 -5.33 13.41
N CYS A 84 -23.29 -5.40 13.26
CA CYS A 84 -24.26 -5.19 14.33
C CYS A 84 -25.41 -6.20 14.21
N LYS A 85 -26.24 -6.31 15.24
CA LYS A 85 -27.42 -7.17 15.15
C LYS A 85 -28.43 -6.60 14.17
N GLU A 86 -29.23 -7.48 13.60
CA GLU A 86 -30.40 -7.05 12.82
C GLU A 86 -31.29 -6.15 13.68
N ASN A 87 -31.67 -5.00 13.12
CA ASN A 87 -32.41 -3.90 13.75
C ASN A 87 -31.60 -2.95 14.64
N GLU A 88 -30.28 -3.12 14.74
CA GLU A 88 -29.37 -2.14 15.36
C GLU A 88 -28.61 -1.30 14.33
N GLU A 89 -28.92 -1.44 13.03
CA GLU A 89 -28.21 -0.78 11.95
C GLU A 89 -28.34 0.76 12.05
N LYS A 90 -27.21 1.47 12.04
CA LYS A 90 -27.15 2.94 12.09
C LYS A 90 -26.10 3.53 11.16
N VAL A 91 -26.34 4.76 10.70
CA VAL A 91 -25.37 5.60 9.99
C VAL A 91 -25.06 6.83 10.83
N PHE A 92 -23.81 6.97 11.26
CA PHE A 92 -23.30 8.13 11.97
C PHE A 92 -22.63 9.05 10.96
N ARG A 93 -23.25 10.20 10.67
CA ARG A 93 -22.71 11.22 9.77
C ARG A 93 -22.11 12.35 10.57
N ASP A 94 -20.95 12.82 10.15
CA ASP A 94 -20.32 14.01 10.69
C ASP A 94 -20.33 15.09 9.61
N LEU A 95 -21.08 16.15 9.87
CA LEU A 95 -21.25 17.28 8.95
C LEU A 95 -20.01 18.17 8.86
N SER A 96 -19.04 18.00 9.77
CA SER A 96 -17.78 18.74 9.74
C SER A 96 -16.77 18.17 8.74
N ILE A 97 -16.97 16.92 8.31
CA ILE A 97 -16.08 16.24 7.36
C ILE A 97 -16.31 16.82 5.95
N ASP A 98 -15.22 17.21 5.28
CA ASP A 98 -15.27 17.67 3.91
C ASP A 98 -15.62 16.52 2.95
N THR A 99 -16.80 16.62 2.34
CA THR A 99 -17.28 15.66 1.33
C THR A 99 -17.14 16.19 -0.09
N SER A 100 -16.37 17.26 -0.30
CA SER A 100 -16.18 17.86 -1.62
C SER A 100 -15.43 16.92 -2.58
N THR A 101 -15.69 17.09 -3.88
CA THR A 101 -14.98 16.35 -4.93
C THR A 101 -13.67 17.01 -5.34
N LYS A 102 -13.17 17.99 -4.58
CA LYS A 102 -12.04 18.84 -4.98
C LYS A 102 -10.78 18.01 -5.23
N SER A 103 -10.40 17.14 -4.29
CA SER A 103 -9.21 16.29 -4.41
C SER A 103 -9.31 15.32 -5.60
N LEU A 104 -10.51 14.82 -5.91
CA LEU A 104 -10.72 13.99 -7.10
C LEU A 104 -10.55 14.80 -8.39
N GLN A 105 -11.04 16.05 -8.41
CA GLN A 105 -10.84 16.96 -9.56
C GLN A 105 -9.38 17.32 -9.78
N GLU A 106 -8.62 17.53 -8.70
CA GLU A 106 -7.16 17.77 -8.76
C GLU A 106 -6.45 16.57 -9.42
N LEU A 107 -6.74 15.34 -8.97
CA LEU A 107 -6.19 14.12 -9.59
C LEU A 107 -6.55 13.99 -11.07
N LEU A 108 -7.80 14.28 -11.44
CA LEU A 108 -8.26 14.23 -12.83
C LEU A 108 -7.62 15.31 -13.71
N ALA A 109 -7.20 16.43 -13.12
CA ALA A 109 -6.42 17.46 -13.77
C ALA A 109 -4.92 17.11 -13.87
N GLY A 110 -4.50 15.93 -13.40
CA GLY A 110 -3.12 15.47 -13.38
C GLY A 110 -2.28 16.06 -12.25
N GLN A 111 -2.92 16.65 -11.23
CA GLN A 111 -2.22 17.13 -10.03
C GLN A 111 -2.11 15.99 -9.02
N SER A 112 -0.96 15.85 -8.37
CA SER A 112 -0.79 14.89 -7.29
C SER A 112 -1.34 15.44 -5.97
N LEU A 113 -1.93 14.56 -5.15
CA LEU A 113 -2.35 14.92 -3.80
C LEU A 113 -1.17 14.79 -2.85
N VAL A 114 -0.94 15.80 -2.01
CA VAL A 114 0.10 15.74 -0.99
C VAL A 114 -0.33 14.80 0.12
N GLN A 115 0.44 13.74 0.35
CA GLN A 115 0.23 12.80 1.46
C GLN A 115 1.41 12.90 2.43
N ASN A 116 1.13 13.36 3.65
CA ASN A 116 2.11 13.32 4.74
C ASN A 116 2.03 11.95 5.42
N THR A 117 3.17 11.27 5.53
CA THR A 117 3.24 9.95 6.16
C THR A 117 3.57 10.09 7.64
N THR A 118 2.93 9.24 8.44
CA THR A 118 3.16 9.15 9.88
C THR A 118 4.41 8.32 10.18
N ASP A 119 4.64 7.26 9.40
CA ASP A 119 5.81 6.41 9.51
C ASP A 119 6.40 6.02 8.14
N ILE A 120 7.60 5.45 8.18
CA ILE A 120 8.33 5.08 6.97
C ILE A 120 7.69 3.89 6.25
N TYR A 121 6.96 3.01 6.95
CA TYR A 121 6.28 1.89 6.31
C TYR A 121 5.12 2.38 5.44
N GLU A 122 4.33 3.32 5.95
CA GLU A 122 3.29 4.03 5.24
C GLU A 122 3.85 4.75 4.00
N TYR A 123 5.00 5.42 4.14
CA TYR A 123 5.74 6.01 3.02
C TYR A 123 6.08 4.98 1.94
N LEU A 124 6.65 3.84 2.32
CA LEU A 124 7.02 2.78 1.37
C LEU A 124 5.78 2.21 0.66
N LYS A 125 4.66 2.04 1.38
CA LYS A 125 3.40 1.54 0.83
C LYS A 125 2.82 2.51 -0.19
N TYR A 126 2.68 3.80 0.13
CA TYR A 126 2.15 4.77 -0.83
C TYR A 126 3.09 4.97 -2.04
N GLN A 127 4.41 4.97 -1.83
CA GLN A 127 5.36 5.03 -2.95
C GLN A 127 5.30 3.81 -3.86
N LEU A 128 4.93 2.63 -3.35
CA LEU A 128 4.80 1.44 -4.18
C LEU A 128 3.48 1.42 -4.96
N TYR A 129 2.36 1.76 -4.31
CA TYR A 129 1.03 1.54 -4.88
C TYR A 129 0.35 2.79 -5.44
N GLU A 130 0.80 3.99 -5.07
CA GLU A 130 0.08 5.24 -5.31
C GLU A 130 0.98 6.40 -5.78
N SER A 131 2.25 6.14 -6.11
CA SER A 131 3.21 7.19 -6.49
C SER A 131 2.84 8.01 -7.72
N GLU A 132 1.95 7.48 -8.59
CA GLU A 132 1.44 8.21 -9.75
C GLU A 132 0.46 9.32 -9.35
N TYR A 133 -0.26 9.14 -8.24
CA TYR A 133 -1.34 10.03 -7.83
C TYR A 133 -1.00 10.85 -6.57
N LEU A 134 0.00 10.41 -5.80
CA LEU A 134 0.38 11.03 -4.54
C LEU A 134 1.77 11.65 -4.58
N ASP A 135 1.90 12.88 -4.10
CA ASP A 135 3.16 13.46 -3.66
C ASP A 135 3.41 13.03 -2.20
N VAL A 136 4.01 11.85 -2.05
CA VAL A 136 4.24 11.21 -0.75
C VAL A 136 5.45 11.83 -0.06
N ARG A 137 5.21 12.51 1.05
CA ARG A 137 6.27 13.11 1.88
C ARG A 137 6.72 12.16 2.96
N LEU A 138 8.02 12.17 3.24
CA LEU A 138 8.62 11.42 4.33
C LEU A 138 8.10 11.90 5.70
N PRO A 139 8.15 11.03 6.72
CA PRO A 139 7.95 11.43 8.10
C PRO A 139 8.97 12.48 8.50
N ARG A 140 8.62 13.37 9.44
CA ARG A 140 9.49 14.50 9.86
C ARG A 140 10.87 14.04 10.31
N ASP A 141 10.95 12.92 11.01
CA ASP A 141 12.20 12.38 11.55
C ASP A 141 13.12 11.82 10.44
N TRP A 142 12.56 11.55 9.26
CA TRP A 142 13.27 11.06 8.09
C TRP A 142 13.49 12.14 7.03
N ASP A 143 12.93 13.35 7.19
CA ASP A 143 13.04 14.47 6.24
C ASP A 143 14.39 15.20 6.36
N THR A 144 15.47 14.43 6.37
CA THR A 144 16.86 14.90 6.30
C THR A 144 17.50 14.38 5.01
N PRO A 145 18.61 14.98 4.53
CA PRO A 145 19.30 14.46 3.34
C PRO A 145 19.69 12.98 3.48
N GLN A 146 20.21 12.59 4.64
CA GLN A 146 20.58 11.21 4.95
C GLN A 146 19.35 10.31 5.08
N GLY A 147 18.29 10.78 5.73
CA GLY A 147 17.03 10.05 5.84
C GLY A 147 16.40 9.76 4.48
N LYS A 148 16.48 10.71 3.53
CA LYS A 148 16.06 10.52 2.13
C LYS A 148 16.87 9.45 1.41
N GLU A 149 18.18 9.41 1.60
CA GLU A 149 19.03 8.37 1.01
C GLU A 149 18.67 6.98 1.55
N ILE A 150 18.53 6.84 2.88
CA ILE A 150 18.17 5.57 3.51
C ILE A 150 16.74 5.15 3.11
N ALA A 151 15.80 6.08 3.06
CA ALA A 151 14.44 5.81 2.62
C ALA A 151 14.39 5.32 1.15
N ASN A 152 15.21 5.90 0.28
CA ASN A 152 15.33 5.43 -1.11
C ASN A 152 15.90 4.02 -1.18
N LEU A 153 16.91 3.68 -0.37
CA LEU A 153 17.44 2.31 -0.29
C LEU A 153 16.37 1.33 0.21
N LEU A 154 15.61 1.71 1.25
CA LEU A 154 14.48 0.92 1.75
C LEU A 154 13.39 0.73 0.69
N LEU A 155 13.12 1.75 -0.13
CA LEU A 155 12.13 1.69 -1.20
C LEU A 155 12.55 0.71 -2.30
N GLU A 156 13.82 0.69 -2.69
CA GLU A 156 14.32 -0.28 -3.67
C GLU A 156 14.27 -1.71 -3.13
N GLU A 157 14.60 -1.93 -1.85
CA GLU A 157 14.42 -3.22 -1.17
C GLU A 157 12.95 -3.65 -1.16
N PHE A 158 12.05 -2.74 -0.80
CA PHE A 158 10.62 -2.98 -0.72
C PHE A 158 10.01 -3.29 -2.10
N LYS A 159 10.40 -2.56 -3.14
CA LYS A 159 9.97 -2.81 -4.53
C LYS A 159 10.42 -4.18 -5.02
N ALA A 160 11.68 -4.55 -4.80
CA ALA A 160 12.22 -5.83 -5.24
C ALA A 160 11.56 -7.03 -4.54
N LEU A 161 11.27 -6.91 -3.24
CA LEU A 161 10.56 -7.94 -2.49
C LEU A 161 9.10 -8.07 -2.94
N ASN A 162 8.46 -6.99 -3.40
CA ASN A 162 7.07 -7.03 -3.89
C ASN A 162 6.94 -7.34 -5.40
N SER A 163 8.04 -7.39 -6.16
CA SER A 163 7.98 -7.65 -7.62
C SER A 163 7.93 -9.14 -7.98
N LEU A 164 8.42 -10.01 -7.10
CA LEU A 164 8.46 -11.45 -7.34
C LEU A 164 7.29 -12.15 -6.62
N SER A 165 6.52 -12.94 -7.36
CA SER A 165 5.34 -13.66 -6.83
C SER A 165 5.67 -14.61 -5.68
N LEU A 166 6.89 -15.14 -5.64
CA LEU A 166 7.40 -15.98 -4.55
C LEU A 166 7.25 -15.30 -3.17
N PHE A 167 7.52 -14.01 -3.09
CA PHE A 167 7.43 -13.27 -1.83
C PHE A 167 5.99 -12.94 -1.43
N ALA A 168 5.00 -13.20 -2.31
CA ALA A 168 3.57 -13.08 -2.00
C ALA A 168 2.99 -14.33 -1.32
N GLU A 169 3.74 -15.43 -1.22
CA GLU A 169 3.37 -16.62 -0.47
C GLU A 169 3.63 -16.49 1.03
N ASP A 170 3.08 -17.37 1.86
CA ASP A 170 3.13 -17.24 3.31
C ASP A 170 4.56 -17.13 3.87
N ALA A 171 5.48 -18.00 3.44
CA ALA A 171 6.88 -17.93 3.86
C ALA A 171 7.58 -16.67 3.32
N GLY A 172 7.24 -16.28 2.08
CA GLY A 172 7.69 -15.05 1.43
C GLY A 172 7.26 -13.78 2.17
N LYS A 173 5.96 -13.64 2.44
CA LYS A 173 5.34 -12.54 3.19
C LYS A 173 5.95 -12.41 4.57
N LYS A 174 6.15 -13.54 5.27
CA LYS A 174 6.78 -13.56 6.58
C LYS A 174 8.21 -13.06 6.52
N TYR A 175 9.00 -13.53 5.54
CA TYR A 175 10.36 -13.06 5.32
C TYR A 175 10.41 -11.57 5.02
N THR A 176 9.63 -11.10 4.04
CA THR A 176 9.53 -9.69 3.65
C THR A 176 9.19 -8.80 4.84
N ARG A 177 8.18 -9.18 5.65
CA ARG A 177 7.79 -8.41 6.84
C ARG A 177 8.93 -8.33 7.87
N ILE A 178 9.61 -9.44 8.13
CA ILE A 178 10.72 -9.47 9.11
C ILE A 178 11.89 -8.61 8.63
N VAL A 179 12.27 -8.75 7.37
CA VAL A 179 13.38 -8.00 6.77
C VAL A 179 13.09 -6.51 6.79
N ILE A 180 11.94 -6.08 6.26
CA ILE A 180 11.59 -4.66 6.15
C ILE A 180 11.48 -4.01 7.53
N ASN A 181 10.85 -4.67 8.51
CA ASN A 181 10.78 -4.14 9.86
C ASN A 181 12.17 -3.99 10.50
N LYS A 182 13.06 -4.96 10.31
CA LYS A 182 14.44 -4.86 10.82
C LYS A 182 15.24 -3.79 10.09
N PHE A 183 15.10 -3.65 8.79
CA PHE A 183 15.77 -2.59 8.04
C PHE A 183 15.27 -1.21 8.45
N ILE A 184 13.97 -1.03 8.66
CA ILE A 184 13.41 0.22 9.21
C ILE A 184 14.04 0.52 10.58
N GLN A 185 14.12 -0.46 11.46
CA GLN A 185 14.71 -0.29 12.80
C GLN A 185 16.19 0.14 12.71
N ILE A 186 17.00 -0.52 11.88
CA ILE A 186 18.41 -0.10 11.68
C ILE A 186 18.46 1.32 11.11
N GLY A 187 17.59 1.63 10.14
CA GLY A 187 17.57 2.96 9.52
C GLY A 187 17.36 4.06 10.56
N TRP A 188 16.44 3.82 11.51
CA TRP A 188 16.28 4.66 12.69
C TRP A 188 17.55 4.75 13.53
N GLU A 189 18.14 3.61 13.92
CA GLU A 189 19.37 3.58 14.73
C GLU A 189 20.54 4.32 14.06
N VAL A 190 20.68 4.21 12.74
CA VAL A 190 21.71 4.91 11.97
C VAL A 190 21.44 6.41 11.94
N LEU A 191 20.21 6.83 11.71
CA LEU A 191 19.85 8.25 11.70
C LEU A 191 20.01 8.91 13.07
N GLU A 192 19.60 8.24 14.14
CA GLU A 192 19.76 8.74 15.52
C GLU A 192 21.24 8.92 15.90
N ASN A 193 22.11 8.03 15.42
CA ASN A 193 23.56 8.11 15.65
C ASN A 193 24.28 9.06 14.67
N GLY A 194 23.57 9.75 13.78
CA GLY A 194 24.17 10.63 12.77
C GLY A 194 25.01 9.90 11.72
N GLY A 195 24.73 8.61 11.50
CA GLY A 195 25.41 7.77 10.52
C GLY A 195 25.00 8.08 9.08
N THR A 196 25.66 7.42 8.15
CA THR A 196 25.49 7.60 6.70
C THR A 196 24.72 6.44 6.07
N SER A 197 24.27 6.63 4.82
CA SER A 197 23.69 5.56 4.01
C SER A 197 24.61 4.34 3.89
N LYS A 198 25.93 4.53 3.88
CA LYS A 198 26.91 3.42 3.89
C LYS A 198 26.90 2.61 5.18
N ASP A 199 26.72 3.27 6.33
CA ASP A 199 26.64 2.59 7.63
C ASP A 199 25.38 1.73 7.69
N PHE A 200 24.26 2.27 7.18
CA PHE A 200 23.03 1.53 6.98
C PHE A 200 23.25 0.29 6.08
N GLU A 201 23.90 0.47 4.95
CA GLU A 201 24.20 -0.61 4.02
C GLU A 201 25.05 -1.74 4.62
N CYS A 202 26.03 -1.40 5.47
CA CYS A 202 26.84 -2.37 6.21
C CYS A 202 25.97 -3.13 7.24
N CYS A 203 25.14 -2.40 8.00
CA CYS A 203 24.28 -2.99 9.01
C CYS A 203 23.21 -3.94 8.42
N GLN A 204 22.72 -3.65 7.20
CA GLN A 204 21.79 -4.54 6.50
C GLN A 204 22.34 -5.98 6.38
N HIS A 205 23.62 -6.12 6.01
CA HIS A 205 24.26 -7.42 5.82
C HIS A 205 24.33 -8.21 7.13
N ASP A 206 24.67 -7.56 8.24
CA ASP A 206 24.77 -8.18 9.56
C ASP A 206 23.40 -8.59 10.10
N ILE A 207 22.35 -7.86 9.75
CA ILE A 207 20.98 -8.20 10.12
C ILE A 207 20.45 -9.38 9.31
N LEU A 208 20.71 -9.44 8.01
CA LEU A 208 20.28 -10.55 7.16
C LEU A 208 20.81 -11.89 7.69
N LYS A 209 22.07 -11.93 8.15
CA LYS A 209 22.68 -13.11 8.80
C LYS A 209 21.96 -13.59 10.06
N LYS A 210 21.23 -12.71 10.76
CA LYS A 210 20.49 -13.03 11.99
C LYS A 210 19.04 -13.43 11.72
N ILE A 211 18.56 -13.30 10.48
CA ILE A 211 17.19 -13.66 10.11
C ILE A 211 17.14 -15.15 9.78
N LYS A 212 16.11 -15.84 10.29
CA LYS A 212 15.86 -17.23 9.92
C LYS A 212 15.52 -17.31 8.43
N ILE A 213 16.38 -17.96 7.65
CA ILE A 213 16.29 -17.99 6.19
C ILE A 213 15.77 -19.32 5.62
N ASP A 214 15.74 -20.38 6.42
CA ASP A 214 15.44 -21.74 5.95
C ASP A 214 14.07 -21.85 5.28
N ASP A 215 13.05 -21.18 5.84
CA ASP A 215 11.67 -21.27 5.35
C ASP A 215 11.55 -20.70 3.93
N ILE A 216 12.18 -19.54 3.65
CA ILE A 216 12.16 -18.92 2.32
C ILE A 216 13.13 -19.61 1.35
N ALA A 217 14.28 -20.07 1.83
CA ALA A 217 15.25 -20.78 1.01
C ALA A 217 14.67 -22.13 0.52
N ASN A 218 13.98 -22.86 1.40
CA ASN A 218 13.27 -24.08 1.01
C ASN A 218 12.12 -23.79 0.02
N LEU A 219 11.43 -22.66 0.17
CA LEU A 219 10.40 -22.26 -0.79
C LEU A 219 11.00 -21.98 -2.18
N ILE A 220 12.12 -21.25 -2.26
CA ILE A 220 12.85 -21.00 -3.51
C ILE A 220 13.25 -22.33 -4.17
N ILE A 221 13.77 -23.27 -3.37
CA ILE A 221 14.17 -24.60 -3.85
C ILE A 221 12.96 -25.40 -4.34
N ALA A 222 11.84 -25.36 -3.63
CA ALA A 222 10.63 -26.09 -4.00
C ALA A 222 10.07 -25.63 -5.36
N TYR A 223 10.21 -24.34 -5.68
CA TYR A 223 9.87 -23.81 -7.00
C TYR A 223 10.77 -24.36 -8.11
N ASN A 224 12.08 -24.44 -7.85
CA ASN A 224 13.11 -24.95 -8.77
C ASN A 224 13.00 -24.42 -10.22
N ASP A 225 12.61 -23.15 -10.39
CA ASP A 225 12.41 -22.55 -11.72
C ASP A 225 13.56 -21.60 -12.06
N TYR A 226 14.39 -21.95 -13.05
CA TYR A 226 15.51 -21.12 -13.50
C TYR A 226 15.07 -19.70 -13.94
N ARG A 227 13.83 -19.51 -14.42
CA ARG A 227 13.32 -18.19 -14.80
C ARG A 227 13.17 -17.28 -13.61
N LEU A 228 12.83 -17.85 -12.45
CA LEU A 228 12.72 -17.14 -11.19
C LEU A 228 14.10 -16.68 -10.70
N TRP A 229 15.14 -17.52 -10.86
CA TRP A 229 16.53 -17.13 -10.60
C TRP A 229 17.01 -16.00 -11.54
N GLN A 230 16.70 -16.11 -12.83
CA GLN A 230 17.08 -15.10 -13.83
C GLN A 230 16.34 -13.77 -13.63
N ALA A 231 15.08 -13.81 -13.19
CA ALA A 231 14.30 -12.61 -12.90
C ALA A 231 14.72 -11.94 -11.59
N ALA A 232 15.17 -12.73 -10.62
CA ALA A 232 15.57 -12.23 -9.30
C ALA A 232 17.02 -11.72 -9.24
N LEU A 233 17.93 -12.25 -10.07
CA LEU A 233 19.37 -11.94 -10.01
C LEU A 233 19.93 -11.40 -11.34
N PRO A 234 20.83 -10.41 -11.31
CA PRO A 234 21.29 -9.65 -10.14
C PRO A 234 20.19 -8.71 -9.62
N SER A 235 20.09 -8.56 -8.29
CA SER A 235 19.09 -7.68 -7.69
C SER A 235 19.75 -6.43 -7.13
N LYS A 236 19.02 -5.31 -7.12
CA LYS A 236 19.42 -4.18 -6.26
C LYS A 236 19.11 -4.43 -4.78
N SER A 237 18.30 -5.44 -4.48
CA SER A 237 17.89 -5.78 -3.12
C SER A 237 18.82 -6.82 -2.52
N LYS A 238 19.50 -6.43 -1.43
CA LYS A 238 20.35 -7.32 -0.64
C LYS A 238 19.54 -8.44 -0.01
N ALA A 239 18.29 -8.16 0.37
CA ALA A 239 17.42 -9.18 0.96
C ALA A 239 17.02 -10.27 -0.04
N VAL A 240 16.75 -9.90 -1.30
CA VAL A 240 16.49 -10.86 -2.37
C VAL A 240 17.74 -11.68 -2.67
N GLU A 241 18.90 -11.03 -2.87
CA GLU A 241 20.15 -11.75 -3.13
C GLU A 241 20.49 -12.72 -1.99
N TYR A 242 20.33 -12.29 -0.75
CA TYR A 242 20.60 -13.13 0.42
C TYR A 242 19.72 -14.39 0.46
N ALA A 243 18.42 -14.27 0.17
CA ALA A 243 17.52 -15.41 0.15
C ALA A 243 17.89 -16.43 -0.94
N PHE A 244 18.22 -15.95 -2.14
CA PHE A 244 18.63 -16.81 -3.25
C PHE A 244 20.01 -17.44 -3.03
N HIS A 245 20.96 -16.71 -2.45
CA HIS A 245 22.25 -17.29 -2.06
C HIS A 245 22.09 -18.35 -0.97
N ALA A 246 21.20 -18.14 0.01
CA ALA A 246 20.90 -19.15 1.02
C ALA A 246 20.29 -20.42 0.39
N ALA A 247 19.35 -20.27 -0.55
CA ALA A 247 18.79 -21.39 -1.30
C ALA A 247 19.86 -22.15 -2.10
N LEU A 248 20.77 -21.44 -2.77
CA LEU A 248 21.86 -22.05 -3.53
C LEU A 248 22.82 -22.83 -2.62
N ASN A 249 23.18 -22.27 -1.46
CA ASN A 249 24.02 -22.94 -0.48
C ASN A 249 23.36 -24.20 0.10
N LEU A 250 22.04 -24.20 0.30
CA LEU A 250 21.30 -25.38 0.72
C LEU A 250 21.28 -26.46 -0.38
N LEU A 251 21.07 -26.08 -1.65
CA LEU A 251 21.14 -27.01 -2.78
C LEU A 251 22.50 -27.71 -2.89
N CYS A 252 23.59 -26.95 -2.76
CA CYS A 252 24.94 -27.51 -2.80
C CYS A 252 25.17 -28.52 -1.67
N ARG A 253 24.63 -28.29 -0.47
CA ARG A 253 24.74 -29.21 0.68
C ARG A 253 23.88 -30.47 0.56
N ILE A 254 22.82 -30.44 -0.25
CA ILE A 254 21.95 -31.61 -0.50
C ILE A 254 22.58 -32.55 -1.53
N GLN A 255 23.51 -32.06 -2.35
CA GLN A 255 24.21 -32.84 -3.39
C GLN A 255 25.49 -33.54 -2.88
N GLU A 256 25.93 -33.26 -1.66
CA GLU A 256 27.00 -33.96 -0.93
C GLU A 256 26.44 -35.11 -0.08
#